data_AF-A0A183C1B4-F1
#
_entry.id   AF-A0A183C1B4-F1
#
_cell.length_a   1.000
_cell.length_b   1.000
_cell.length_c   1.000
_cell.angle_alpha   90.00
_cell.angle_beta   90.00
_cell.angle_gamma   90.00
#
_symmetry.space_group_name_H-M   'P 1'
#
loop_
_entity.id
_entity.type
_entity.pdbx_description
1 polymer ?
#
loop_
_entity_poly.entity_id
_entity_poly.type
_entity_poly.pdbx_seq_one_letter_code
_entity_poly.pdbx_strand_id
1 'polypeptide(L)'
;MTEQYPHLIFHEMTSPVGQRITNILKFLFPVPKRDARRVVTFSNTDDFVSFRQHSWRKGDTGAVELNELGPRFEMRPYCIVLGTLDNASSSETEWALRSYINRKRRILTDDRE
;
A
#
# COMPACT_ATOMS: atom_id res chain seq x y z
N MET A 1 6.13 -13.32 17.41
CA MET A 1 5.85 -12.26 16.42
C MET A 1 5.32 -11.06 17.22
N THR A 2 5.89 -9.86 17.10
CA THR A 2 5.45 -8.72 17.93
C THR A 2 4.10 -8.21 17.44
N GLU A 3 3.08 -8.25 18.31
CA GLU A 3 1.69 -7.84 18.01
C GLU A 3 1.49 -6.31 18.02
N GLN A 4 2.57 -5.55 18.00
CA GLN A 4 2.50 -4.10 18.02
C GLN A 4 1.87 -3.56 16.73
N TYR A 5 1.02 -2.55 16.89
CA TYR A 5 0.42 -1.83 15.77
C TYR A 5 1.49 -1.13 14.93
N PRO A 6 1.53 -1.37 13.61
CA PRO A 6 2.60 -0.86 12.77
C PRO A 6 2.38 0.59 12.34
N HIS A 7 3.49 1.33 12.17
CA HIS A 7 3.49 2.51 11.32
C HIS A 7 3.36 2.10 9.86
N LEU A 8 2.66 2.91 9.07
CA LEU A 8 2.44 2.65 7.65
C LEU A 8 3.21 3.66 6.81
N ILE A 9 3.88 3.19 5.76
CA ILE A 9 4.54 4.00 4.75
C ILE A 9 3.90 3.69 3.41
N PHE A 10 3.46 4.73 2.70
CA PHE A 10 2.99 4.66 1.32
C PHE A 10 3.92 5.50 0.45
N HIS A 11 4.54 4.90 -0.56
CA HIS A 11 5.47 5.57 -1.47
C HIS A 11 4.94 5.54 -2.90
N GLU A 12 5.03 6.68 -3.60
CA GLU A 12 4.58 6.88 -5.00
C GLU A 12 3.11 6.55 -5.31
N MET A 13 2.22 6.71 -4.33
CA MET A 13 0.76 6.57 -4.47
C MET A 13 0.07 7.95 -4.58
N THR A 14 0.47 8.75 -5.56
CA THR A 14 0.11 10.19 -5.63
C THR A 14 -1.16 10.47 -6.40
N SER A 15 -1.54 9.63 -7.38
CA SER A 15 -2.73 9.85 -8.21
C SER A 15 -4.03 9.75 -7.38
N PRO A 16 -5.19 10.23 -7.87
CA PRO A 16 -6.46 10.05 -7.16
C PRO A 16 -6.80 8.58 -6.87
N VAL A 17 -6.50 7.67 -7.81
CA VAL A 17 -6.68 6.22 -7.62
C VAL A 17 -5.66 5.68 -6.61
N GLY A 18 -4.40 6.14 -6.66
CA GLY A 18 -3.37 5.81 -5.68
C GLY A 18 -3.76 6.23 -4.26
N GLN A 19 -4.30 7.43 -4.10
CA GLN A 19 -4.82 7.93 -2.82
C GLN A 19 -6.04 7.12 -2.34
N ARG A 20 -6.94 6.74 -3.27
CA ARG A 20 -8.08 5.88 -2.95
C ARG A 20 -7.64 4.52 -2.41
N ILE A 21 -6.70 3.86 -3.08
CA ILE A 21 -6.14 2.57 -2.64
C ILE A 21 -5.40 2.73 -1.31
N THR A 22 -4.63 3.81 -1.15
CA THR A 22 -3.95 4.13 0.11
C THR A 22 -4.95 4.22 1.27
N ASN A 23 -6.09 4.88 1.07
CA ASN A 23 -7.13 4.96 2.09
C ASN A 23 -7.69 3.57 2.42
N ILE A 24 -8.08 2.78 1.42
CA ILE A 24 -8.60 1.41 1.63
C ILE A 24 -7.60 0.58 2.46
N LEU A 25 -6.32 0.56 2.07
CA LEU A 25 -5.28 -0.22 2.74
C LEU A 25 -4.95 0.30 4.15
N LYS A 26 -4.88 1.62 4.32
CA LYS A 26 -4.58 2.26 5.61
C LYS A 26 -5.61 1.88 6.68
N PHE A 27 -6.89 1.86 6.32
CA PHE A 27 -7.98 1.56 7.25
C PHE A 27 -8.10 0.07 7.61
N LEU A 28 -7.28 -0.80 7.04
CA LEU A 28 -7.14 -2.18 7.51
C LEU A 28 -6.30 -2.29 8.79
N PHE A 29 -5.58 -1.23 9.16
CA PHE A 29 -4.68 -1.23 10.32
C PHE A 29 -5.15 -0.29 11.42
N PRO A 30 -4.97 -0.67 12.70
CA PRO A 30 -5.21 0.22 13.83
C PRO A 30 -4.16 1.32 13.92
N VAL A 31 -4.49 2.41 14.63
CA VAL A 31 -3.59 3.55 14.82
C VAL A 31 -2.42 3.14 15.74
N PRO A 32 -1.16 3.28 15.29
CA PRO A 32 0.01 2.92 16.10
C PRO A 32 0.29 3.96 17.18
N LYS A 33 0.93 3.51 18.27
CA LYS A 33 1.54 4.41 19.25
C LYS A 33 2.79 5.06 18.66
N ARG A 34 3.19 6.23 19.19
CA ARG A 34 4.37 6.97 18.68
C ARG A 34 5.70 6.23 18.87
N ASP A 35 5.76 5.34 19.84
CA ASP A 35 6.94 4.52 20.17
C ASP A 35 6.93 3.16 19.45
N ALA A 36 6.01 2.94 18.51
CA ALA A 36 5.94 1.69 17.79
C ALA A 36 7.16 1.49 16.87
N ARG A 37 7.75 0.30 16.97
CA ARG A 37 8.97 -0.08 16.24
C ARG A 37 8.69 -0.92 15.01
N ARG A 38 7.44 -1.31 14.79
CA ARG A 38 7.01 -2.05 13.61
C ARG A 38 6.60 -1.08 12.52
N VAL A 39 7.03 -1.34 11.30
CA VAL A 39 6.69 -0.58 10.11
C VAL A 39 6.25 -1.52 8.98
N VAL A 40 5.19 -1.14 8.29
CA VAL A 40 4.70 -1.78 7.08
C VAL A 40 4.83 -0.78 5.95
N THR A 41 5.39 -1.24 4.84
CA THR A 41 5.70 -0.40 3.69
C THR A 41 4.94 -0.91 2.47
N PHE A 42 4.20 0.00 1.84
CA PHE A 42 3.57 -0.16 0.54
C PHE A 42 4.31 0.79 -0.41
N SER A 43 5.24 0.24 -1.20
CA SER A 43 6.02 1.02 -2.15
C SER A 43 5.56 0.75 -3.56
N ASN A 44 5.07 1.76 -4.26
CA ASN A 44 4.73 1.64 -5.66
C ASN A 44 5.98 1.79 -6.54
N THR A 45 6.08 0.97 -7.59
CA THR A 45 7.05 1.10 -8.68
C THR A 45 6.39 0.54 -9.94
N ASP A 46 6.21 1.35 -10.98
CA ASP A 46 5.55 0.95 -12.23
C ASP A 46 4.17 0.28 -12.07
N ASP A 47 3.34 0.80 -11.15
CA ASP A 47 2.01 0.29 -10.77
C ASP A 47 2.02 -1.08 -10.05
N PHE A 48 3.19 -1.57 -9.64
CA PHE A 48 3.34 -2.70 -8.73
C PHE A 48 3.62 -2.18 -7.32
N VAL A 49 2.72 -2.49 -6.40
CA VAL A 49 2.86 -2.14 -4.99
C VAL A 49 3.59 -3.26 -4.27
N SER A 50 4.85 -3.03 -3.95
CA SER A 50 5.67 -3.87 -3.10
C SER A 50 5.24 -3.73 -1.64
N PHE A 51 4.83 -4.85 -1.04
CA PHE A 51 4.57 -4.95 0.39
C PHE A 51 5.79 -5.52 1.12
N ARG A 52 6.25 -4.83 2.16
CA ARG A 52 7.27 -5.33 3.09
C ARG A 52 6.92 -4.98 4.53
N GLN A 53 7.35 -5.82 5.46
CA GLN A 53 7.17 -5.59 6.89
C GLN A 53 8.50 -5.67 7.61
N HIS A 54 8.84 -4.61 8.34
CA HIS A 54 10.06 -4.52 9.12
C HIS A 54 9.76 -4.16 10.58
N SER A 55 10.61 -4.62 11.50
CA SER A 55 10.86 -3.94 12.77
C SER A 55 12.12 -3.12 12.64
N TRP A 56 12.19 -1.98 13.31
CA TRP A 56 13.39 -1.18 13.35
C TRP A 56 13.90 -1.02 14.78
N ARG A 57 15.22 -0.88 14.91
CA ARG A 57 15.90 -0.51 16.17
C ARG A 57 16.93 0.57 15.87
N LYS A 58 17.16 1.46 16.83
CA LYS A 58 18.23 2.43 16.74
C LYS A 58 19.48 1.77 17.34
N GLY A 59 20.54 1.64 16.54
CA GLY A 59 21.84 1.16 17.00
C GLY A 59 22.55 2.20 17.87
N ASP A 60 23.64 1.78 18.51
CA ASP A 60 24.40 2.63 19.45
C ASP A 60 25.00 3.87 18.77
N THR A 61 25.33 3.76 17.49
CA THR A 61 25.85 4.87 16.65
C THR A 61 24.73 5.79 16.13
N GLY A 62 23.48 5.51 16.47
CA GLY A 62 22.30 6.26 16.01
C GLY A 62 21.74 5.82 14.66
N ALA A 63 22.42 4.90 13.95
CA ALA A 63 21.92 4.30 12.72
C ALA A 63 20.65 3.47 12.95
N VAL A 64 19.73 3.47 11.99
CA VAL A 64 18.50 2.66 12.07
C VAL A 64 18.76 1.31 11.42
N GLU A 65 18.63 0.25 12.20
CA GLU A 65 18.74 -1.13 11.73
C GLU A 65 17.36 -1.72 11.53
N LEU A 66 17.10 -2.25 10.33
CA LEU A 66 15.85 -2.90 9.97
C LEU A 66 16.00 -4.42 10.07
N ASN A 67 14.99 -5.07 10.65
CA ASN A 67 14.85 -6.52 10.66
C ASN A 67 13.52 -6.88 10.01
N GLU A 68 13.56 -7.69 8.96
CA GLU A 68 12.38 -8.11 8.22
C GLU A 68 11.61 -9.21 8.97
N LEU A 69 10.29 -9.10 9.00
CA LEU A 69 9.44 -9.93 9.88
C LEU A 69 8.41 -10.80 9.15
N GLY A 70 8.05 -10.45 7.92
CA GLY A 70 6.83 -10.93 7.29
C GLY A 70 6.99 -11.26 5.81
N PRO A 71 5.89 -11.64 5.14
CA PRO A 71 5.94 -12.05 3.75
C PRO A 71 6.33 -10.90 2.82
N ARG A 72 7.00 -11.26 1.73
CA ARG A 72 7.26 -10.36 0.60
C ARG A 72 6.27 -10.68 -0.49
N PHE A 73 5.50 -9.68 -0.90
CA PHE A 73 4.69 -9.81 -2.08
C PHE A 73 4.62 -8.50 -2.83
N GLU A 74 4.24 -8.62 -4.09
CA GLU A 74 3.90 -7.52 -4.96
C GLU A 74 2.44 -7.67 -5.33
N MET A 75 1.71 -6.56 -5.29
CA MET A 75 0.32 -6.53 -5.69
C MET A 75 0.15 -5.52 -6.82
N ARG A 76 -0.65 -5.88 -7.80
CA ARG A 76 -1.08 -4.99 -8.87
C ARG A 76 -2.60 -4.82 -8.78
N PRO A 77 -3.10 -3.67 -8.31
CA PRO A 77 -4.53 -3.41 -8.24
C PRO A 77 -5.16 -3.49 -9.64
N TYR A 78 -6.30 -4.19 -9.75
CA TYR A 78 -6.99 -4.35 -11.05
C TYR A 78 -8.44 -3.84 -11.05
N CYS A 79 -9.10 -3.75 -9.90
CA CYS A 79 -10.42 -3.15 -9.81
C CYS A 79 -10.72 -2.60 -8.41
N ILE A 80 -11.59 -1.60 -8.35
CA ILE A 80 -12.23 -1.08 -7.14
C ILE A 80 -13.73 -1.07 -7.41
N VAL A 81 -14.49 -1.74 -6.54
CA VAL A 81 -15.95 -1.86 -6.63
C VAL A 81 -16.56 -1.20 -5.39
N LEU A 82 -17.65 -0.46 -5.58
CA LEU A 82 -18.38 0.24 -4.52
C LEU A 82 -19.34 -0.72 -3.80
N GLY A 83 -18.81 -1.82 -3.27
CA GLY A 83 -19.62 -2.85 -2.62
C GLY A 83 -18.77 -3.85 -1.85
N THR A 84 -19.45 -4.72 -1.12
CA THR A 84 -18.82 -5.88 -0.48
C THR A 84 -18.57 -6.97 -1.51
N LEU A 85 -17.77 -7.98 -1.13
CA LEU A 85 -17.50 -9.13 -1.99
C LEU A 85 -18.79 -9.85 -2.42
N ASP A 86 -19.74 -10.01 -1.51
CA ASP A 86 -21.01 -10.72 -1.77
C ASP A 86 -21.89 -10.00 -2.82
N ASN A 87 -21.82 -8.67 -2.84
CA ASN A 87 -22.61 -7.83 -3.74
C ASN A 87 -21.79 -7.32 -4.94
N ALA A 88 -20.57 -7.83 -5.14
CA ALA A 88 -19.65 -7.29 -6.16
C ALA A 88 -20.21 -7.40 -7.59
N SER A 89 -21.04 -8.41 -7.88
CA SER A 89 -21.66 -8.60 -9.19
C SER A 89 -22.75 -7.58 -9.53
N SER A 90 -23.40 -7.01 -8.51
CA SER A 90 -24.50 -6.05 -8.66
C SER A 90 -24.10 -4.61 -8.33
N SER A 91 -22.89 -4.41 -7.79
CA SER A 91 -22.38 -3.11 -7.36
C SER A 91 -21.67 -2.36 -8.49
N GLU A 92 -21.62 -1.03 -8.38
CA GLU A 92 -20.96 -0.17 -9.36
C GLU A 92 -19.43 -0.31 -9.27
N THR A 93 -18.77 -0.36 -10.43
CA THR A 93 -17.30 -0.36 -10.51
C THR A 93 -16.78 1.08 -10.48
N GLU A 94 -16.07 1.44 -9.41
CA GLU A 94 -15.42 2.75 -9.26
C GLU A 94 -14.26 2.90 -10.25
N TRP A 95 -13.42 1.87 -10.35
CA TRP A 95 -12.25 1.87 -11.21
C TRP A 95 -11.89 0.45 -11.64
N ALA A 96 -11.40 0.29 -12.87
CA ALA A 96 -10.88 -0.99 -13.37
C ALA A 96 -9.68 -0.79 -14.29
N LEU A 97 -8.70 -1.67 -14.15
CA LEU A 97 -7.55 -1.78 -15.03
C LEU A 97 -8.00 -2.30 -16.39
N ARG A 98 -7.87 -1.43 -17.40
CA ARG A 98 -8.19 -1.77 -18.80
C ARG A 98 -6.91 -2.09 -19.55
N SER A 99 -6.62 -3.38 -19.74
CA SER A 99 -5.39 -3.85 -20.38
C SER A 99 -5.31 -3.52 -21.87
N TYR A 100 -6.44 -3.41 -22.56
CA TYR A 100 -6.50 -3.23 -24.02
C TYR A 100 -6.71 -1.75 -24.41
N ILE A 101 -5.86 -0.88 -23.88
CA ILE A 101 -5.85 0.55 -24.25
C ILE A 101 -4.50 0.89 -24.87
N ASN A 102 -4.52 1.63 -25.96
CA ASN A 102 -3.36 1.94 -26.79
C ASN A 102 -2.31 2.84 -26.10
N ARG A 103 -2.60 3.37 -24.90
CA ARG A 103 -1.67 4.20 -24.11
C ARG A 103 -1.40 3.53 -22.77
N LYS A 104 -0.12 3.24 -22.50
CA LYS A 104 0.37 2.92 -21.16
C LYS A 104 0.39 4.22 -20.36
N ARG A 105 -0.41 4.30 -19.30
CA ARG A 105 -0.39 5.39 -18.31
C ARG A 105 -0.06 4.80 -16.97
N ARG A 106 0.73 5.51 -16.16
CA ARG A 106 0.87 5.18 -14.74
C ARG A 106 -0.47 5.44 -14.07
N ILE A 107 -0.91 4.48 -13.27
CA ILE A 107 -2.24 4.50 -12.66
C ILE A 107 -2.14 5.06 -11.24
N LEU A 108 -1.12 4.63 -10.50
CA LEU A 108 -0.96 4.91 -9.08
C LEU A 108 -0.17 6.19 -8.81
N THR A 109 0.60 6.65 -9.80
CA THR A 109 1.42 7.86 -9.74
C THR A 109 0.92 8.86 -10.78
N ASP A 110 0.84 10.14 -10.41
CA ASP A 110 0.59 11.21 -11.39
C ASP A 110 1.83 11.43 -12.25
N ASP A 111 1.65 11.43 -13.58
CA ASP A 111 2.70 11.76 -14.57
C ASP A 111 2.96 13.29 -14.68
N ARG A 112 2.56 14.07 -13.67
CA ARG A 112 2.68 15.54 -13.70
C ARG A 112 4.08 15.97 -13.26
N GLU A 113 4.95 16.15 -14.25
CA GLU A 113 5.95 17.22 -14.31
C GLU A 113 5.65 18.16 -15.49
#